data_AF-A0A3A9YZA6-F1
#
_entry.id   AF-A0A3A9YZA6-F1
#
_cell.length_a   1.000
_cell.length_b   1.000
_cell.length_c   1.000
_cell.angle_alpha   90.00
_cell.angle_beta   90.00
_cell.angle_gamma   90.00
#
_symmetry.space_group_name_H-M   'P 1'
#
loop_
_entity.id
_entity.type
_entity.pdbx_description
1 polymer ?
#
loop_
_entity_poly.entity_id
_entity_poly.type
_entity_poly.pdbx_seq_one_letter_code
_entity_poly.pdbx_strand_id
1 'polypeptide(L)'
;MDRNKVTRQMVQEWFEAAERGEAQAAYRLAEFGLKQAAEGDRAAAEGWLRRAATLGGVPMMWQIAHLTAERTELGAHWQRAAIAAEWGDSDVTVDENTFELYQVNGSCALQDFSVRVQGEPDEAVRTALEAAANRFMCVGDDGVEYEDGEIALDDADYTPNYVSDPEAAPTGGWQLWLDCKGGVMPLMAGTQLRILVEELRRAGVTSVRIGPRMRDKPARERP
;
A
#
# COMPACT_ATOMS: atom_id res chain seq x y z
N MET A 1 -9.66 23.69 -25.25
CA MET A 1 -9.01 24.20 -24.02
C MET A 1 -8.72 23.01 -23.16
N ASP A 2 -7.45 22.66 -23.04
CA ASP A 2 -6.99 21.51 -22.28
C ASP A 2 -7.11 21.82 -20.77
N ARG A 3 -8.07 21.20 -20.10
CA ARG A 3 -8.35 21.45 -18.66
C ARG A 3 -7.29 20.87 -17.74
N ASN A 4 -6.27 20.19 -18.28
CA ASN A 4 -5.25 19.48 -17.51
C ASN A 4 -3.87 20.14 -17.46
N LYS A 5 -3.69 21.36 -18.01
CA LYS A 5 -2.39 22.03 -17.91
C LYS A 5 -2.24 22.77 -16.58
N VAL A 6 -1.35 22.28 -15.71
CA VAL A 6 -0.96 22.98 -14.48
C VAL A 6 -0.38 24.35 -14.84
N THR A 7 -0.95 25.41 -14.27
CA THR A 7 -0.53 26.80 -14.51
C THR A 7 0.31 27.34 -13.36
N ARG A 8 1.08 28.40 -13.61
CA ARG A 8 1.83 29.11 -12.55
C ARG A 8 0.92 29.62 -11.43
N GLN A 9 -0.30 30.04 -11.78
CA GLN A 9 -1.29 30.47 -10.81
C GLN A 9 -1.73 29.31 -9.91
N MET A 10 -2.01 28.13 -10.48
CA MET A 10 -2.36 26.94 -9.68
C MET A 10 -1.23 26.54 -8.73
N VAL A 11 0.03 26.58 -9.18
CA VAL A 11 1.19 26.29 -8.32
C VAL A 11 1.29 27.30 -7.18
N GLN A 12 1.05 28.59 -7.44
CA GLN A 12 1.02 29.62 -6.40
C GLN A 12 -0.11 29.40 -5.40
N GLU A 13 -1.31 29.05 -5.86
CA GLU A 13 -2.46 28.73 -5.01
C GLU A 13 -2.19 27.52 -4.12
N TRP A 14 -1.57 26.46 -4.68
CA TRP A 14 -1.16 25.29 -3.89
C TRP A 14 -0.07 25.65 -2.87
N PHE A 15 0.90 26.48 -3.24
CA PHE A 15 1.93 26.97 -2.31
C PHE A 15 1.31 27.67 -1.11
N GLU A 16 0.43 28.64 -1.35
CA GLU A 16 -0.23 29.39 -0.27
C GLU A 16 -1.11 28.48 0.61
N ALA A 17 -1.81 27.51 0.01
CA ALA A 17 -2.59 26.51 0.73
C ALA A 17 -1.73 25.57 1.58
N ALA A 18 -0.61 25.09 1.05
CA ALA A 18 0.33 24.23 1.76
C ALA A 18 0.99 24.96 2.95
N GLU A 19 1.30 26.25 2.78
CA GLU A 19 1.81 27.11 3.86
C GLU A 19 0.77 27.26 4.99
N ARG A 20 -0.52 27.33 4.65
CA ARG A 20 -1.62 27.31 5.63
C ARG A 20 -1.90 25.94 6.26
N GLY A 21 -1.19 24.88 5.85
CA GLY A 21 -1.32 23.54 6.42
C GLY A 21 -2.29 22.62 5.69
N GLU A 22 -2.62 22.90 4.43
CA GLU A 22 -3.47 22.00 3.63
C GLU A 22 -2.65 20.84 3.04
N ALA A 23 -2.86 19.61 3.55
CA ALA A 23 -2.10 18.41 3.16
C ALA A 23 -2.15 18.13 1.65
N GLN A 24 -3.34 18.23 1.04
CA GLN A 24 -3.53 17.98 -0.38
C GLN A 24 -2.78 18.98 -1.26
N ALA A 25 -2.65 20.23 -0.81
CA ALA A 25 -1.91 21.25 -1.54
C ALA A 25 -0.40 20.96 -1.51
N ALA A 26 0.12 20.55 -0.34
CA ALA A 26 1.51 20.08 -0.22
C ALA A 26 1.76 18.85 -1.11
N TYR A 27 0.84 17.89 -1.14
CA TYR A 27 0.91 16.72 -2.03
C TYR A 27 0.98 17.14 -3.52
N ARG A 28 0.10 18.05 -3.96
CA ARG A 28 0.09 18.52 -5.36
C ARG A 28 1.37 19.27 -5.74
N LEU A 29 1.95 20.05 -4.84
CA LEU A 29 3.26 20.68 -5.05
C LEU A 29 4.37 19.64 -5.21
N ALA A 30 4.36 18.61 -4.36
CA ALA A 30 5.33 17.52 -4.45
C ALA A 30 5.19 16.74 -5.76
N GLU A 31 3.97 16.34 -6.12
CA GLU A 31 3.67 15.67 -7.38
C GLU A 31 4.14 16.50 -8.58
N PHE A 32 3.80 17.79 -8.61
CA PHE A 32 4.23 18.69 -9.66
C PHE A 32 5.76 18.80 -9.73
N GLY A 33 6.42 18.99 -8.58
CA GLY A 33 7.88 19.03 -8.48
C GLY A 33 8.51 17.75 -8.99
N LEU A 34 8.03 16.58 -8.57
CA LEU A 34 8.54 15.27 -9.02
C LEU A 34 8.37 15.04 -10.53
N LYS A 35 7.32 15.57 -11.16
CA LYS A 35 7.10 15.45 -12.61
C LYS A 35 7.97 16.43 -13.42
N GLN A 36 8.26 17.60 -12.87
CA GLN A 36 8.99 18.68 -13.55
C GLN A 36 10.50 18.70 -13.27
N ALA A 37 10.95 18.05 -12.20
CA ALA A 37 12.31 18.16 -11.70
C ALA A 37 13.35 17.55 -12.66
N ALA A 38 14.35 18.36 -13.03
CA ALA A 38 15.71 17.85 -13.23
C ALA A 38 16.26 17.39 -11.86
N GLU A 39 17.27 16.52 -11.84
CA GLU A 39 17.78 15.80 -10.66
C GLU A 39 17.94 16.62 -9.36
N GLY A 40 18.24 17.92 -9.44
CA GLY A 40 18.44 18.81 -8.29
C GLY A 40 17.18 19.35 -7.60
N ASP A 41 16.00 19.34 -8.23
CA ASP A 41 14.76 19.91 -7.67
C ASP A 41 13.95 18.88 -6.83
N ARG A 42 14.51 17.68 -6.65
CA ARG A 42 13.90 16.57 -5.91
C ARG A 42 13.80 16.83 -4.40
N ALA A 43 14.77 17.54 -3.83
CA ALA A 43 14.79 17.83 -2.40
C ALA A 43 13.61 18.70 -1.95
N ALA A 44 13.21 19.68 -2.79
CA ALA A 44 12.04 20.51 -2.52
C ALA A 44 10.75 19.69 -2.54
N ALA A 45 10.60 18.81 -3.54
CA ALA A 45 9.45 17.93 -3.65
C ALA A 45 9.34 16.96 -2.46
N GLU A 46 10.45 16.34 -2.04
CA GLU A 46 10.47 15.49 -0.84
C GLU A 46 10.12 16.24 0.45
N GLY A 47 10.55 17.50 0.58
CA GLY A 47 10.13 18.36 1.69
C GLY A 47 8.62 18.53 1.74
N TRP A 48 7.98 18.73 0.58
CA TRP A 48 6.52 18.81 0.48
C TRP A 48 5.84 17.47 0.75
N LEU A 49 6.41 16.33 0.33
CA LEU A 49 5.88 15.00 0.71
C LEU A 49 5.86 14.82 2.23
N ARG A 50 6.96 15.15 2.92
CA ARG A 50 7.02 15.05 4.39
C ARG A 50 5.98 15.94 5.06
N ARG A 51 5.78 17.15 4.55
CA ARG A 51 4.75 18.06 5.05
C ARG A 51 3.35 17.51 4.80
N ALA A 52 3.08 16.98 3.60
CA ALA A 52 1.80 16.36 3.27
C ALA A 52 1.50 15.17 4.20
N ALA A 53 2.46 14.26 4.41
CA ALA A 53 2.31 13.13 5.33
C ALA A 53 2.05 13.56 6.78
N THR A 54 2.76 14.60 7.26
CA THR A 54 2.58 15.13 8.61
C THR A 54 1.16 15.69 8.82
N LEU A 55 0.62 16.37 7.81
CA LEU A 55 -0.70 17.02 7.87
C LEU A 55 -1.86 16.06 7.57
N GLY A 56 -1.65 15.12 6.66
CA GLY A 56 -2.68 14.20 6.15
C GLY A 56 -2.68 12.83 6.81
N GLY A 57 -1.69 12.52 7.64
CA GLY A 57 -1.58 11.26 8.38
C GLY A 57 -1.43 10.03 7.47
N VAL A 58 -1.87 8.88 8.00
CA VAL A 58 -1.76 7.57 7.35
C VAL A 58 -2.38 7.54 5.94
N PRO A 59 -3.60 8.05 5.68
CA PRO A 59 -4.17 8.03 4.33
C PRO A 59 -3.28 8.75 3.31
N MET A 60 -2.65 9.86 3.71
CA MET A 60 -1.74 10.60 2.84
C MET A 60 -0.42 9.85 2.63
N MET A 61 0.08 9.11 3.62
CA MET A 61 1.28 8.27 3.43
C MET A 61 1.05 7.19 2.37
N TRP A 62 -0.11 6.55 2.35
CA TRP A 62 -0.49 5.60 1.29
C TRP A 62 -0.57 6.26 -0.10
N GLN A 63 -1.16 7.46 -0.19
CA GLN A 63 -1.17 8.23 -1.45
C GLN A 63 0.23 8.60 -1.92
N ILE A 64 1.11 8.99 -0.99
CA ILE A 64 2.50 9.31 -1.32
C ILE A 64 3.26 8.04 -1.78
N ALA A 65 3.05 6.90 -1.12
CA ALA A 65 3.64 5.63 -1.54
C ALA A 65 3.23 5.28 -2.97
N HIS A 66 1.95 5.45 -3.31
CA HIS A 66 1.45 5.27 -4.67
C HIS A 66 2.06 6.27 -5.67
N LEU A 67 2.10 7.57 -5.35
CA LEU A 67 2.73 8.60 -6.19
C LEU A 67 4.22 8.30 -6.50
N THR A 68 4.90 7.66 -5.55
CA THR A 68 6.34 7.42 -5.59
C THR A 68 6.72 5.96 -5.86
N ALA A 69 5.74 5.12 -6.19
CA ALA A 69 5.85 3.71 -6.54
C ALA A 69 7.01 3.37 -7.48
N GLU A 70 7.08 4.08 -8.61
CA GLU A 70 8.11 3.92 -9.65
C GLU A 70 9.51 4.33 -9.16
N ARG A 71 9.59 5.11 -8.08
CA ARG A 71 10.83 5.43 -7.36
C ARG A 71 10.91 4.52 -6.14
N THR A 72 11.14 3.24 -6.39
CA THR A 72 10.86 2.16 -5.45
C THR A 72 11.34 2.39 -4.03
N GLU A 73 12.55 2.90 -3.80
CA GLU A 73 13.04 3.19 -2.44
C GLU A 73 12.20 4.24 -1.70
N LEU A 74 11.76 5.29 -2.41
CA LEU A 74 10.90 6.34 -1.86
C LEU A 74 9.48 5.81 -1.64
N GLY A 75 8.93 5.06 -2.60
CA GLY A 75 7.63 4.41 -2.44
C GLY A 75 7.60 3.42 -1.27
N ALA A 76 8.61 2.55 -1.19
CA ALA A 76 8.78 1.58 -0.11
C ALA A 76 8.93 2.26 1.25
N HIS A 77 9.68 3.37 1.32
CA HIS A 77 9.80 4.16 2.54
C HIS A 77 8.44 4.65 3.04
N TRP A 78 7.63 5.25 2.16
CA TRP A 78 6.32 5.77 2.54
C TRP A 78 5.30 4.68 2.87
N GLN A 79 5.36 3.53 2.20
CA GLN A 79 4.55 2.37 2.55
C GLN A 79 4.91 1.83 3.95
N ARG A 80 6.22 1.64 4.24
CA ARG A 80 6.67 1.24 5.57
C ARG A 80 6.23 2.23 6.64
N ALA A 81 6.34 3.53 6.36
CA ALA A 81 5.88 4.58 7.26
C ALA A 81 4.37 4.52 7.51
N ALA A 82 3.56 4.26 6.48
CA ALA A 82 2.11 4.09 6.62
C ALA A 82 1.77 2.88 7.51
N ILE A 83 2.40 1.73 7.25
CA ILE A 83 2.21 0.50 8.05
C ILE A 83 2.60 0.72 9.51
N ALA A 84 3.77 1.31 9.75
CA ALA A 84 4.27 1.59 11.11
C ALA A 84 3.36 2.57 11.87
N ALA A 85 2.86 3.61 11.20
CA ALA A 85 1.96 4.59 11.80
C ALA A 85 0.56 4.02 12.10
N GLU A 86 0.09 3.07 11.28
CA GLU A 86 -1.25 2.49 11.43
C GLU A 86 -1.29 1.30 12.41
N TRP A 87 -0.24 0.46 12.44
CA TRP A 87 -0.23 -0.80 13.19
C TRP A 87 1.01 -1.03 14.07
N GLY A 88 1.90 -0.05 14.23
CA GLY A 88 3.14 -0.21 14.99
C GLY A 88 2.96 -0.42 16.51
N ASP A 89 1.82 0.01 17.07
CA ASP A 89 1.48 -0.11 18.50
C ASP A 89 0.08 -0.72 18.70
N SER A 90 -0.29 -1.69 17.85
CA SER A 90 -1.58 -2.37 17.86
C SER A 90 -1.41 -3.83 18.30
N ASP A 91 -2.42 -4.40 18.97
CA ASP A 91 -2.40 -5.83 19.36
C ASP A 91 -2.33 -6.77 18.12
N VAL A 92 -2.88 -6.30 17.00
CA VAL A 92 -2.62 -6.85 15.66
C VAL A 92 -1.49 -6.04 15.05
N THR A 93 -0.29 -6.61 15.03
CA THR A 93 0.92 -5.95 14.49
C THR A 93 1.11 -6.33 13.02
N VAL A 94 1.55 -5.36 12.21
CA VAL A 94 1.90 -5.59 10.81
C VAL A 94 3.37 -5.26 10.62
N ASP A 95 4.14 -6.24 10.13
CA ASP A 95 5.53 -6.03 9.72
C ASP A 95 5.56 -5.01 8.57
N GLU A 96 6.43 -4.01 8.67
CA GLU A 96 6.55 -2.94 7.67
C GLU A 96 6.91 -3.47 6.27
N ASN A 97 7.47 -4.67 6.17
CA ASN A 97 7.79 -5.32 4.89
C ASN A 97 6.66 -6.20 4.35
N THR A 98 5.49 -6.20 4.99
CA THR A 98 4.29 -6.80 4.39
C THR A 98 3.94 -6.06 3.11
N PHE A 99 3.69 -6.80 2.04
CA PHE A 99 3.46 -6.25 0.70
C PHE A 99 4.61 -5.39 0.15
N GLU A 100 5.86 -5.76 0.45
CA GLU A 100 7.06 -5.00 0.09
C GLU A 100 7.08 -4.58 -1.39
N LEU A 101 7.44 -3.30 -1.60
CA LEU A 101 7.81 -2.75 -2.90
C LEU A 101 9.29 -3.00 -3.17
N TYR A 102 9.61 -3.62 -4.30
CA TYR A 102 10.98 -3.99 -4.66
C TYR A 102 11.26 -3.80 -6.15
N GLN A 103 12.55 -3.68 -6.49
CA GLN A 103 13.00 -3.63 -7.88
C GLN A 103 13.46 -4.98 -8.39
N VAL A 104 13.24 -5.23 -9.67
CA VAL A 104 13.87 -6.31 -10.43
C VAL A 104 14.81 -5.71 -11.46
N ASN A 105 16.07 -6.15 -11.44
CA ASN A 105 17.14 -5.72 -12.36
C ASN A 105 17.30 -4.19 -12.43
N GLY A 106 17.05 -3.49 -11.32
CA GLY A 106 17.15 -2.02 -11.20
C GLY A 106 16.23 -1.21 -12.13
N SER A 107 15.24 -1.85 -12.77
CA SER A 107 14.49 -1.24 -13.88
C SER A 107 12.97 -1.32 -13.71
N CYS A 108 12.45 -2.39 -13.10
CA CYS A 108 11.00 -2.55 -12.91
C CYS A 108 10.66 -2.60 -11.42
N ALA A 109 9.78 -1.72 -10.98
CA ALA A 109 9.17 -1.78 -9.65
C ALA A 109 8.06 -2.85 -9.63
N LEU A 110 8.03 -3.68 -8.60
CA LEU A 110 7.01 -4.70 -8.35
C LEU A 110 6.58 -4.64 -6.87
N GLN A 111 5.46 -5.28 -6.57
CA GLN A 111 4.93 -5.42 -5.21
C GLN A 111 4.67 -6.90 -4.88
N ASP A 112 5.13 -7.36 -3.71
CA ASP A 112 4.93 -8.75 -3.26
C ASP A 112 3.58 -8.91 -2.55
N PHE A 113 2.52 -9.19 -3.29
CA PHE A 113 1.19 -9.42 -2.72
C PHE A 113 1.07 -10.80 -2.05
N SER A 114 1.80 -10.99 -0.96
CA SER A 114 1.71 -12.17 -0.12
C SER A 114 1.84 -11.83 1.35
N VAL A 115 1.13 -12.60 2.19
CA VAL A 115 1.04 -12.34 3.62
C VAL A 115 1.04 -13.64 4.40
N ARG A 116 1.64 -13.60 5.59
CA ARG A 116 1.60 -14.63 6.61
C ARG A 116 1.04 -14.03 7.89
N VAL A 117 0.14 -14.74 8.55
CA VAL A 117 -0.41 -14.39 9.85
C VAL A 117 -0.01 -15.45 10.87
N GLN A 118 0.59 -15.01 11.96
CA GLN A 118 1.04 -15.87 13.06
C GLN A 118 0.35 -15.46 14.36
N GLY A 119 -0.29 -16.42 15.02
CA GLY A 119 -0.87 -16.29 16.35
C GLY A 119 -2.06 -17.23 16.53
N GLU A 120 -2.86 -16.98 17.57
CA GLU A 120 -3.89 -17.90 18.05
C GLU A 120 -5.23 -17.16 18.25
N PRO A 121 -6.38 -17.86 18.19
CA PRO A 121 -6.52 -19.30 17.89
C PRO A 121 -6.29 -19.61 16.40
N ASP A 122 -5.56 -20.70 16.11
CA ASP A 122 -5.21 -21.11 14.73
C ASP A 122 -6.41 -21.19 13.77
N GLU A 123 -7.52 -21.81 14.21
CA GLU A 123 -8.74 -21.94 13.41
C GLU A 123 -9.37 -20.58 13.10
N ALA A 124 -9.37 -19.66 14.07
CA ALA A 124 -9.93 -18.32 13.88
C ALA A 124 -9.08 -17.47 12.92
N VAL A 125 -7.74 -17.62 12.97
CA VAL A 125 -6.83 -16.99 12.00
C VAL A 125 -7.12 -17.49 10.59
N ARG A 126 -7.29 -18.80 10.41
CA ARG A 126 -7.64 -19.38 9.12
C ARG A 126 -8.97 -18.84 8.60
N THR A 127 -10.03 -18.86 9.42
CA THR A 127 -11.35 -18.33 9.02
C THR A 127 -11.29 -16.86 8.64
N ALA A 128 -10.52 -16.05 9.37
CA ALA A 128 -10.32 -14.64 9.04
C ALA A 128 -9.62 -14.46 7.68
N LEU A 129 -8.63 -15.29 7.36
CA LEU A 129 -7.96 -15.25 6.06
C LEU A 129 -8.88 -15.66 4.91
N GLU A 130 -9.73 -16.68 5.11
CA GLU A 130 -10.75 -17.08 4.12
C GLU A 130 -11.75 -15.94 3.87
N ALA A 131 -12.19 -15.24 4.92
CA ALA A 131 -13.07 -14.07 4.79
C ALA A 131 -12.39 -12.89 4.08
N ALA A 132 -11.13 -12.58 4.45
CA ALA A 132 -10.35 -11.51 3.84
C ALA A 132 -10.06 -11.79 2.35
N ALA A 133 -9.75 -13.03 1.98
CA ALA A 133 -9.47 -13.43 0.61
C ALA A 133 -10.65 -13.13 -0.34
N ASN A 134 -11.89 -13.35 0.12
CA ASN A 134 -13.10 -13.00 -0.65
C ASN A 134 -13.22 -11.49 -0.88
N ARG A 135 -12.90 -10.69 0.14
CA ARG A 135 -12.96 -9.22 0.05
C ARG A 135 -11.82 -8.63 -0.79
N PHE A 136 -10.64 -9.25 -0.77
CA PHE A 136 -9.48 -8.77 -1.55
C PHE A 136 -9.75 -8.71 -3.05
N MET A 137 -10.54 -9.64 -3.58
CA MET A 137 -10.97 -9.63 -4.99
C MET A 137 -11.84 -8.41 -5.36
N CYS A 138 -12.38 -7.70 -4.37
CA CYS A 138 -13.23 -6.53 -4.54
C CYS A 138 -12.47 -5.21 -4.29
N VAL A 139 -11.14 -5.24 -4.22
CA VAL A 139 -10.33 -4.03 -3.97
C VAL A 139 -9.68 -3.56 -5.27
N GLY A 140 -9.94 -2.30 -5.64
CA GLY A 140 -9.30 -1.61 -6.76
C GLY A 140 -7.86 -1.18 -6.49
N ASP A 141 -7.11 -0.90 -7.55
CA ASP A 141 -5.76 -0.33 -7.50
C ASP A 141 -5.75 1.11 -6.95
N ASP A 142 -6.90 1.79 -7.01
CA ASP A 142 -7.20 3.05 -6.35
C ASP A 142 -7.40 2.92 -4.82
N GLY A 143 -7.43 1.69 -4.29
CA GLY A 143 -7.65 1.38 -2.88
C GLY A 143 -9.10 1.41 -2.43
N VAL A 144 -10.08 1.51 -3.33
CA VAL A 144 -11.49 1.40 -2.99
C VAL A 144 -11.88 -0.08 -2.85
N GLU A 145 -12.64 -0.40 -1.80
CA GLU A 145 -13.32 -1.69 -1.67
C GLU A 145 -14.74 -1.54 -2.22
N TYR A 146 -15.06 -2.31 -3.25
CA TYR A 146 -16.34 -2.32 -3.95
C TYR A 146 -17.28 -3.38 -3.37
N GLU A 147 -18.58 -3.25 -3.62
CA GLU A 147 -19.60 -4.17 -3.10
C GLU A 147 -19.42 -5.61 -3.62
N ASP A 148 -19.00 -5.75 -4.87
CA ASP A 148 -18.59 -7.01 -5.45
C ASP A 148 -17.45 -6.83 -6.47
N GLY A 149 -16.85 -7.95 -6.87
CA GLY A 149 -15.73 -7.96 -7.80
C GLY A 149 -16.11 -7.63 -9.25
N GLU A 150 -17.40 -7.69 -9.63
CA GLU A 150 -17.84 -7.29 -10.98
C GLU A 150 -17.89 -5.77 -11.08
N ILE A 151 -18.43 -5.08 -10.08
CA ILE A 151 -18.45 -3.62 -9.98
C ILE A 151 -17.02 -3.07 -9.92
N ALA A 152 -16.15 -3.75 -9.18
CA ALA A 152 -14.75 -3.35 -9.08
C ALA A 152 -14.04 -3.34 -10.46
N LEU A 153 -14.40 -4.25 -11.37
CA LEU A 153 -13.84 -4.31 -12.72
C LEU A 153 -14.35 -3.20 -13.65
N ASP A 154 -15.51 -2.62 -13.35
CA ASP A 154 -16.08 -1.54 -14.16
C ASP A 154 -15.52 -0.16 -13.76
N ASP A 155 -15.23 0.03 -12.47
CA ASP A 155 -14.85 1.34 -11.91
C ASP A 155 -13.35 1.49 -11.57
N ALA A 156 -12.65 0.40 -11.25
CA ALA A 156 -11.19 0.43 -11.01
C ALA A 156 -10.43 0.12 -12.31
N ASP A 157 -9.20 0.63 -12.41
CA ASP A 157 -8.31 0.26 -13.51
C ASP A 157 -7.87 -1.22 -13.37
N TYR A 158 -7.81 -1.72 -12.13
CA TYR A 158 -7.45 -3.11 -11.85
C TYR A 158 -7.94 -3.64 -10.48
N THR A 159 -8.31 -4.92 -10.41
CA THR A 159 -8.49 -5.70 -9.16
C THR A 159 -7.69 -7.00 -9.20
N PRO A 160 -7.34 -7.61 -8.05
CA PRO A 160 -6.66 -8.91 -8.04
C PRO A 160 -7.40 -9.94 -8.89
N ASN A 161 -6.68 -10.69 -9.71
CA ASN A 161 -7.30 -11.68 -10.59
C ASN A 161 -7.26 -13.11 -10.01
N TYR A 162 -6.62 -13.28 -8.85
CA TYR A 162 -6.61 -14.50 -8.06
C TYR A 162 -6.16 -14.20 -6.63
N VAL A 163 -6.76 -14.88 -5.66
CA VAL A 163 -6.27 -14.99 -4.28
C VAL A 163 -6.22 -16.47 -3.93
N SER A 164 -5.12 -16.94 -3.35
CA SER A 164 -4.98 -18.33 -2.96
C SER A 164 -5.87 -18.67 -1.76
N ASP A 165 -6.24 -19.94 -1.65
CA ASP A 165 -6.75 -20.47 -0.38
C ASP A 165 -5.68 -20.29 0.72
N PRO A 166 -6.07 -20.08 2.00
CA PRO A 166 -5.11 -20.06 3.09
C PRO A 166 -4.42 -21.41 3.25
N GLU A 167 -3.10 -21.38 3.33
CA GLU A 167 -2.26 -22.57 3.53
C GLU A 167 -1.45 -22.45 4.83
N ALA A 168 -1.16 -23.59 5.46
CA ALA A 168 -0.30 -23.61 6.63
C ALA A 168 1.14 -23.22 6.24
N ALA A 169 1.71 -22.24 6.93
CA ALA A 169 3.08 -21.81 6.69
C ALA A 169 4.09 -22.83 7.28
N PRO A 170 5.25 -23.06 6.63
CA PRO A 170 6.25 -24.03 7.11
C PRO A 170 6.76 -23.77 8.54
N THR A 171 6.72 -22.52 9.00
CA THR A 171 7.18 -22.08 10.32
C THR A 171 6.02 -21.79 11.29
N GLY A 172 4.83 -22.31 11.00
CA GLY A 172 3.61 -22.07 11.76
C GLY A 172 2.87 -20.78 11.38
N GLY A 173 1.56 -20.80 11.64
CA GLY A 173 0.60 -19.79 11.15
C GLY A 173 0.06 -20.14 9.76
N TRP A 174 -0.68 -19.19 9.19
CA TRP A 174 -1.33 -19.32 7.89
C TRP A 174 -0.82 -18.26 6.93
N GLN A 175 -0.81 -18.54 5.63
CA GLN A 175 -0.37 -17.60 4.60
C GLN A 175 -1.25 -17.66 3.35
N LEU A 176 -1.25 -16.57 2.59
CA LEU A 176 -1.89 -16.48 1.27
C LEU A 176 -1.03 -15.65 0.32
N TRP A 177 -1.34 -15.73 -0.97
CA TRP A 177 -0.78 -14.87 -2.00
C TRP A 177 -1.85 -14.45 -3.01
N LEU A 178 -1.64 -13.31 -3.67
CA LEU A 178 -2.53 -12.74 -4.66
C LEU A 178 -1.80 -12.59 -6.01
N ASP A 179 -2.52 -12.77 -7.11
CA ASP A 179 -2.06 -12.36 -8.45
C ASP A 179 -2.58 -10.95 -8.76
N CYS A 180 -1.67 -9.98 -8.73
CA CYS A 180 -1.95 -8.57 -9.07
C CYS A 180 -1.23 -8.13 -10.36
N LYS A 181 -0.91 -9.08 -11.26
CA LYS A 181 -0.14 -8.85 -12.51
C LYS A 181 1.20 -8.11 -12.33
N GLY A 182 1.74 -8.11 -11.11
CA GLY A 182 3.01 -7.49 -10.77
C GLY A 182 3.00 -5.96 -10.75
N GLY A 183 1.86 -5.29 -10.88
CA GLY A 183 1.81 -3.83 -10.78
C GLY A 183 2.11 -3.32 -9.37
N VAL A 184 2.49 -2.04 -9.27
CA VAL A 184 2.68 -1.37 -7.98
C VAL A 184 1.38 -0.71 -7.55
N MET A 185 0.76 -1.20 -6.48
CA MET A 185 -0.59 -0.76 -6.06
C MET A 185 -0.64 -0.50 -4.53
N PRO A 186 0.04 0.54 -4.02
CA PRO A 186 0.13 0.75 -2.56
C PRO A 186 -1.21 1.09 -1.92
N LEU A 187 -2.13 1.75 -2.63
CA LEU A 187 -3.48 2.03 -2.13
C LEU A 187 -4.26 0.72 -1.91
N MET A 188 -4.23 -0.18 -2.90
CA MET A 188 -4.77 -1.54 -2.78
C MET A 188 -4.17 -2.28 -1.59
N ALA A 189 -2.83 -2.28 -1.46
CA ALA A 189 -2.11 -2.93 -0.36
C ALA A 189 -2.58 -2.41 1.01
N GLY A 190 -2.71 -1.10 1.19
CA GLY A 190 -3.21 -0.50 2.42
C GLY A 190 -4.65 -0.91 2.75
N THR A 191 -5.53 -0.96 1.75
CA THR A 191 -6.92 -1.42 1.93
C THR A 191 -6.99 -2.90 2.27
N GLN A 192 -6.22 -3.76 1.60
CA GLN A 192 -6.16 -5.19 1.90
C GLN A 192 -5.63 -5.47 3.30
N LEU A 193 -4.63 -4.72 3.78
CA LEU A 193 -4.19 -4.82 5.17
C LEU A 193 -5.29 -4.43 6.17
N ARG A 194 -6.02 -3.34 5.91
CA ARG A 194 -7.17 -2.94 6.75
C ARG A 194 -8.26 -4.01 6.79
N ILE A 195 -8.61 -4.60 5.65
CA ILE A 195 -9.56 -5.72 5.53
C ILE A 195 -9.08 -6.91 6.35
N LEU A 196 -7.81 -7.32 6.22
CA LEU A 196 -7.27 -8.46 6.97
C LEU A 196 -7.36 -8.23 8.48
N VAL A 197 -6.97 -7.05 8.95
CA VAL A 197 -7.04 -6.68 10.38
C VAL A 197 -8.50 -6.66 10.86
N GLU A 198 -9.42 -6.18 10.03
CA GLU A 198 -10.85 -6.20 10.35
C GLU A 198 -11.40 -7.62 10.49
N GLU A 199 -11.10 -8.51 9.54
CA GLU A 199 -11.57 -9.91 9.58
C GLU A 199 -10.95 -10.69 10.74
N LEU A 200 -9.68 -10.44 11.08
CA LEU A 200 -9.05 -11.01 12.27
C LEU A 200 -9.81 -10.58 13.54
N ARG A 201 -10.12 -9.30 13.68
CA ARG A 201 -10.89 -8.79 14.82
C ARG A 201 -12.30 -9.36 14.85
N ARG A 202 -12.98 -9.50 13.70
CA ARG A 202 -14.31 -10.14 13.60
C ARG A 202 -14.29 -11.60 14.02
N ALA A 203 -13.21 -12.32 13.73
CA ALA A 203 -12.99 -13.70 14.17
C ALA A 203 -12.57 -13.81 15.66
N GLY A 204 -12.50 -12.70 16.40
CA GLY A 204 -12.07 -12.67 17.80
C GLY A 204 -10.57 -12.81 18.01
N VAL A 205 -9.78 -12.66 16.93
CA VAL A 205 -8.32 -12.71 16.98
C VAL A 205 -7.79 -11.32 17.30
N THR A 206 -7.25 -11.15 18.51
CA THR A 206 -6.76 -9.85 18.98
C THR A 206 -5.25 -9.75 19.07
N SER A 207 -4.51 -10.86 19.09
CA SER A 207 -3.04 -10.85 19.25
C SER A 207 -2.36 -11.70 18.18
N VAL A 208 -1.98 -11.07 17.07
CA VAL A 208 -1.28 -11.72 15.95
C VAL A 208 -0.19 -10.83 15.36
N ARG A 209 0.73 -11.47 14.64
CA ARG A 209 1.70 -10.81 13.77
C ARG A 209 1.39 -11.11 12.30
N ILE A 210 1.17 -10.07 11.53
CA ILE A 210 1.07 -10.09 10.08
C ILE A 210 2.46 -9.77 9.51
N GLY A 211 2.92 -10.53 8.53
CA GLY A 211 4.23 -10.34 7.91
C GLY A 211 4.30 -10.87 6.49
N PRO A 212 5.45 -10.73 5.80
CA PRO A 212 5.63 -11.30 4.47
C PRO A 212 5.52 -12.82 4.48
N ARG A 213 5.04 -13.40 3.36
CA ARG A 213 4.94 -14.85 3.18
C ARG A 213 6.32 -15.50 3.22
N MET A 214 6.41 -16.68 3.82
CA MET A 214 7.62 -17.50 3.70
C MET A 214 7.63 -18.18 2.34
N ARG A 215 8.69 -17.96 1.55
CA ARG A 215 8.88 -18.68 0.29
C ARG A 215 9.59 -20.01 0.58
N ASP A 216 9.06 -21.11 0.04
CA ASP A 216 9.62 -22.48 0.20
C ASP A 216 11.00 -22.67 -0.45
N LYS A 217 11.51 -21.65 -1.15
CA LYS A 217 12.87 -21.63 -1.70
C LYS A 217 13.50 -20.29 -1.33
N PRO A 218 14.82 -20.26 -1.00
CA PRO A 218 15.55 -19.00 -1.10
C PRO A 218 15.28 -18.46 -2.50
N ALA A 219 14.93 -17.17 -2.59
CA ALA A 219 14.91 -16.49 -3.87
C ALA A 219 16.18 -16.92 -4.61
N ARG A 220 16.06 -17.54 -5.79
CA ARG A 220 17.21 -17.71 -6.67
C ARG A 220 17.94 -16.38 -6.62
N GLU A 221 19.21 -16.42 -6.24
CA GLU A 221 20.05 -15.25 -6.02
C GLU A 221 19.61 -14.16 -6.99
N ARG A 222 18.98 -13.12 -6.45
CA ARG A 222 18.54 -11.99 -7.26
C ARG A 222 19.84 -11.46 -7.89
N PRO A 223 19.96 -11.42 -9.23
CA PRO A 223 21.17 -10.95 -9.88
C PRO A 223 21.53 -9.53 -9.46
#